data_AF-F4QGB2-F1
#
_entry.id   AF-F4QGB2-F1
#
_cell.length_a   1.000
_cell.length_b   1.000
_cell.length_c   1.000
_cell.angle_alpha   90.00
_cell.angle_beta   90.00
_cell.angle_gamma   90.00
#
_symmetry.space_group_name_H-M   'P 1'
#
loop_
_entity.id
_entity.type
_entity.pdbx_description
1 polymer ?
#
loop_
_entity_poly.entity_id
_entity_poly.type
_entity_poly.pdbx_seq_one_letter_code
_entity_poly.pdbx_strand_id
1 'polypeptide(L)'
;MNEDLRLAILRYLSGFASYTLSVSMLHRALVASREFHVTADQVMANAEWLRDTGLADIEDLGRGKFNVIALPAGREVAAGLATRRGVTPYDPSQG
;
A
#
# COMPACT_ATOMS: atom_id res chain seq x y z
N MET A 1 9.51 -4.28 8.82
CA MET A 1 8.26 -3.64 9.28
C MET A 1 7.72 -2.60 8.31
N ASN A 2 8.40 -1.48 8.02
CA ASN A 2 7.88 -0.50 7.03
C ASN A 2 7.86 -1.07 5.60
N GLU A 3 8.85 -1.89 5.22
CA GLU A 3 8.91 -2.51 3.90
C GLU A 3 7.78 -3.53 3.68
N ASP A 4 7.45 -4.32 4.71
CA ASP A 4 6.33 -5.27 4.70
C ASP A 4 4.98 -4.54 4.62
N LEU A 5 4.85 -3.44 5.36
CA LEU A 5 3.66 -2.60 5.33
C LEU A 5 3.42 -1.99 3.95
N ARG A 6 4.48 -1.54 3.26
CA ARG A 6 4.39 -1.03 1.88
C ARG A 6 3.95 -2.12 0.91
N LEU A 7 4.51 -3.32 1.03
CA LEU A 7 4.07 -4.47 0.24
C LEU A 7 2.59 -4.77 0.50
N ALA A 8 2.17 -4.80 1.77
CA ALA A 8 0.79 -5.04 2.14
C ALA A 8 -0.16 -3.97 1.59
N ILE A 9 0.19 -2.68 1.65
CA ILE A 9 -0.58 -1.60 1.03
C ILE A 9 -0.76 -1.84 -0.47
N LEU A 10 0.33 -2.15 -1.20
CA LEU A 10 0.28 -2.41 -2.64
C LEU A 10 -0.55 -3.66 -2.97
N ARG A 11 -0.49 -4.72 -2.15
CA ARG A 11 -1.32 -5.92 -2.31
C ARG A 11 -2.79 -5.62 -2.06
N TYR A 12 -3.12 -4.88 -1.00
CA TYR A 12 -4.50 -4.48 -0.76
C TYR A 12 -5.04 -3.66 -1.91
N LEU A 13 -4.32 -2.63 -2.38
CA LEU A 13 -4.74 -1.85 -3.55
C LEU A 13 -4.94 -2.75 -4.78
N SER A 14 -4.00 -3.66 -5.05
CA SER A 14 -4.06 -4.57 -6.21
C SER A 14 -5.22 -5.57 -6.17
N GLY A 15 -5.76 -5.85 -4.98
CA GLY A 15 -6.93 -6.71 -4.80
C GLY A 15 -8.28 -6.05 -5.13
N PHE A 16 -8.32 -4.72 -5.33
CA PHE A 16 -9.55 -3.99 -5.71
C PHE A 16 -9.55 -3.65 -7.20
N ALA A 17 -10.72 -3.73 -7.84
CA ALA A 17 -10.87 -3.50 -9.28
C ALA A 17 -10.40 -2.10 -9.73
N SER A 18 -10.49 -1.09 -8.86
CA SER A 18 -10.05 0.28 -9.14
C SER A 18 -8.59 0.54 -8.77
N TYR A 19 -7.87 -0.43 -8.20
CA TYR A 19 -6.54 -0.25 -7.64
C TYR A 19 -6.42 0.87 -6.60
N THR A 20 -7.55 1.25 -6.02
CA THR A 20 -7.71 2.48 -5.23
C THR A 20 -8.40 2.17 -3.91
N LEU A 21 -7.87 2.69 -2.81
CA LEU A 21 -8.49 2.64 -1.49
C LEU A 21 -8.23 3.92 -0.71
N SER A 22 -9.19 4.31 0.12
CA SER A 22 -8.93 5.38 1.09
C SER A 22 -7.94 4.92 2.17
N VAL A 23 -7.14 5.84 2.70
CA VAL A 23 -6.19 5.57 3.82
C VAL A 23 -6.91 4.95 5.02
N SER A 24 -8.13 5.42 5.32
CA SER A 24 -8.95 4.85 6.41
C SER A 24 -9.38 3.40 6.15
N MET A 25 -9.65 3.02 4.89
CA MET A 25 -9.97 1.64 4.54
C MET A 25 -8.73 0.76 4.58
N LEU A 26 -7.59 1.26 4.07
CA LEU A 26 -6.30 0.57 4.17
C LEU A 26 -5.94 0.30 5.62
N HIS A 27 -6.02 1.31 6.48
CA HIS A 27 -5.75 1.18 7.92
C HIS A 27 -6.62 0.08 8.57
N ARG A 28 -7.94 0.10 8.32
CA ARG A 28 -8.84 -0.93 8.85
C ARG A 28 -8.51 -2.33 8.33
N ALA A 29 -8.20 -2.47 7.05
CA ALA A 29 -7.85 -3.75 6.45
C ALA A 29 -6.55 -4.31 7.04
N LEU A 30 -5.51 -3.47 7.18
CA LEU A 30 -4.22 -3.83 7.74
C LEU A 30 -4.31 -4.25 9.21
N VAL A 31 -5.10 -3.54 10.02
CA VAL A 31 -5.33 -3.93 11.42
C VAL A 31 -6.15 -5.22 11.51
N ALA A 32 -7.12 -5.41 10.60
CA ALA A 32 -7.97 -6.59 10.57
C ALA A 32 -7.20 -7.88 10.22
N SER A 33 -6.08 -7.79 9.48
CA SER A 33 -5.23 -8.96 9.20
C SER A 33 -4.50 -9.48 10.45
N ARG A 34 -4.41 -8.69 11.52
CA ARG A 34 -3.65 -8.95 12.75
C ARG A 34 -2.14 -9.05 12.58
N GLU A 35 -1.64 -8.91 11.36
CA GLU A 35 -0.21 -8.88 11.05
C GLU A 35 0.41 -7.50 11.34
N PHE A 36 -0.38 -6.44 11.18
CA PHE A 36 0.09 -5.06 11.32
C PHE A 36 -0.57 -4.34 12.50
N HIS A 37 0.27 -3.81 13.40
CA HIS A 37 -0.15 -2.90 14.47
C HIS A 37 0.29 -1.48 14.09
N VAL A 38 -0.57 -0.78 13.34
CA VAL A 38 -0.23 0.50 12.70
C VAL A 38 -1.29 1.57 12.93
N THR A 39 -0.89 2.83 12.92
CA THR A 39 -1.79 4.01 12.94
C THR A 39 -2.14 4.46 11.52
N ALA A 40 -3.20 5.27 11.37
CA ALA A 40 -3.54 5.88 10.09
C ALA A 40 -2.40 6.78 9.56
N ASP A 41 -1.70 7.50 10.45
CA ASP A 41 -0.55 8.33 10.09
C ASP A 41 0.62 7.50 9.56
N GLN A 42 0.87 6.32 10.14
CA GLN A 42 1.89 5.40 9.62
C GLN A 42 1.51 4.85 8.23
N VAL A 43 0.23 4.59 7.99
CA VAL A 43 -0.27 4.22 6.65
C VAL A 43 -0.07 5.36 5.68
N MET A 44 -0.41 6.60 6.06
CA MET A 44 -0.22 7.79 5.24
C MET A 44 1.25 8.02 4.90
N ALA A 45 2.15 7.97 5.88
CA ALA A 45 3.58 8.15 5.67
C ALA A 45 4.18 7.10 4.72
N ASN A 46 3.70 5.86 4.79
CA ASN A 46 4.11 4.82 3.84
C ASN A 46 3.49 5.00 2.46
N ALA A 47 2.25 5.50 2.37
CA ALA A 47 1.63 5.87 1.10
C ALA A 47 2.39 7.03 0.42
N GLU A 48 2.82 8.04 1.19
CA GLU A 48 3.63 9.16 0.68
C GLU A 48 4.97 8.66 0.14
N TRP A 49 5.64 7.76 0.87
CA TRP A 49 6.86 7.13 0.37
C TRP A 49 6.62 6.33 -0.94
N LEU A 50 5.50 5.62 -1.04
CA LEU A 50 5.12 4.90 -2.26
C LEU A 50 4.85 5.86 -3.42
N ARG A 51 4.26 7.03 -3.14
CA ARG A 51 4.09 8.10 -4.13
C ARG A 51 5.43 8.66 -4.59
N ASP A 52 6.30 9.02 -3.65
CA ASP A 52 7.60 9.61 -3.95
C ASP A 52 8.51 8.66 -4.73
N THR A 53 8.26 7.35 -4.63
CA THR A 53 8.97 6.31 -5.40
C THR A 53 8.26 5.91 -6.70
N GLY A 54 7.10 6.48 -7.02
CA GLY A 54 6.34 6.20 -8.24
C GLY A 54 5.65 4.84 -8.26
N LEU A 55 5.40 4.25 -7.08
CA LEU A 55 4.67 2.98 -6.94
C LEU A 55 3.17 3.21 -6.69
N ALA A 56 2.81 4.34 -6.11
CA ALA A 56 1.42 4.74 -5.90
C ALA A 56 1.22 6.22 -6.24
N ASP A 57 -0.02 6.66 -6.25
CA ASP A 57 -0.40 8.06 -6.23
C ASP A 57 -1.33 8.33 -5.04
N ILE A 58 -1.45 9.59 -4.63
CA ILE A 58 -2.34 10.02 -3.56
C ILE A 58 -3.24 11.13 -4.07
N GLU A 59 -4.54 10.87 -3.99
CA GLU A 59 -5.58 11.86 -4.26
C GLU A 59 -6.14 12.40 -2.94
N ASP A 60 -6.02 13.71 -2.73
CA ASP A 60 -6.64 14.41 -1.59
C ASP A 60 -8.09 14.77 -1.93
N LEU A 61 -9.02 14.20 -1.17
CA LEU A 61 -10.46 14.45 -1.30
C LEU A 61 -10.96 15.58 -0.38
N GLY A 62 -10.04 16.24 0.34
CA GLY A 62 -10.31 17.26 1.33
C GLY A 62 -10.74 16.70 2.69
N ARG A 63 -10.74 17.57 3.71
CA ARG A 63 -11.14 17.25 5.10
C ARG A 63 -10.35 16.06 5.70
N GLY A 64 -9.08 15.91 5.31
CA GLY A 64 -8.21 14.83 5.80
C GLY A 64 -8.55 13.45 5.25
N LYS A 65 -9.23 13.38 4.09
CA LYS A 65 -9.53 12.11 3.40
C LYS A 65 -8.62 11.97 2.19
N PHE A 66 -7.89 10.86 2.15
CA PHE A 66 -6.94 10.56 1.08
C PHE A 66 -7.25 9.20 0.47
N ASN A 67 -7.24 9.15 -0.86
CA ASN A 67 -7.20 7.91 -1.63
C ASN A 67 -5.75 7.60 -2.00
N VAL A 68 -5.39 6.33 -1.96
CA VAL A 68 -4.14 5.81 -2.50
C VAL A 68 -4.47 4.97 -3.71
N ILE A 69 -3.72 5.16 -4.81
CA ILE A 69 -3.94 4.52 -6.09
C ILE A 69 -2.67 3.78 -6.48
N ALA A 70 -2.71 2.47 -6.71
CA ALA A 70 -1.52 1.75 -7.17
C ALA A 70 -1.22 2.06 -8.64
N LEU A 71 -0.01 2.53 -8.91
CA LEU A 71 0.52 2.76 -10.26
C LEU A 71 0.99 1.44 -10.88
N PRO A 72 1.20 1.37 -12.22
CA PRO A 72 1.63 0.13 -12.88
C PRO A 72 2.84 -0.54 -12.22
N ALA A 73 3.89 0.22 -11.89
CA ALA A 73 5.07 -0.29 -11.22
C ALA A 73 4.77 -0.85 -9.80
N GLY A 74 3.84 -0.22 -9.07
CA GLY A 74 3.39 -0.73 -7.76
C GLY A 74 2.64 -2.06 -7.87
N ARG A 75 1.88 -2.26 -8.95
CA ARG A 75 1.15 -3.51 -9.22
C ARG A 75 2.10 -4.65 -9.58
N GLU A 76 3.13 -4.36 -10.37
CA GLU A 76 4.18 -5.34 -10.70
C GLU A 76 4.92 -5.79 -9.43
N VAL A 77 5.24 -4.85 -8.53
CA VAL A 77 5.84 -5.17 -7.22
C VAL A 77 4.87 -5.98 -6.35
N ALA A 78 3.59 -5.62 -6.29
CA ALA A 78 2.57 -6.37 -5.54
C ALA A 78 2.40 -7.82 -6.03
N ALA A 79 2.56 -8.04 -7.34
CA ALA A 79 2.48 -9.34 -7.98
C ALA A 79 3.81 -10.13 -7.92
N GLY A 80 4.89 -9.53 -7.39
CA GLY A 80 6.23 -10.11 -7.39
C GLY A 80 6.90 -10.21 -8.76
N LEU A 81 6.40 -9.47 -9.74
CA LEU A 81 7.01 -9.38 -11.08
C LEU A 81 8.22 -8.44 -11.08
N ALA A 82 8.29 -7.52 -10.11
CA ALA A 82 9.38 -6.59 -9.92
C ALA A 82 9.75 -6.47 -8.43
N THR A 83 11.00 -6.08 -8.16
CA THR A 83 11.45 -5.75 -6.80
C THR A 83 11.74 -4.25 -6.70
N ARG A 84 11.54 -3.68 -5.50
CA ARG A 84 11.89 -2.29 -5.21
C ARG A 84 12.60 -2.23 -3.87
N ARG A 85 13.76 -1.58 -3.83
CA ARG A 85 14.42 -1.25 -2.56
C ARG A 85 13.47 -0.46 -1.67
N GLY A 86 13.29 -0.90 -0.42
CA GLY A 86 12.33 -0.29 0.50
C GLY A 86 10.95 -0.96 0.50
N VAL A 87 10.75 -2.01 -0.29
CA VAL A 87 9.56 -2.86 -0.26
C VAL A 87 10.02 -4.31 -0.14
N THR A 88 9.42 -5.07 0.77
CA THR A 88 9.75 -6.49 0.94
C THR A 88 9.51 -7.21 -0.39
N PRO A 89 10.46 -8.01 -0.91
CA PRO A 89 10.22 -8.82 -2.08
C PRO A 89 9.02 -9.74 -1.85
N TYR A 90 8.08 -9.77 -2.78
CA TYR A 90 6.94 -10.66 -2.67
C TYR A 90 7.39 -12.13 -2.79
N ASP A 91 6.96 -12.96 -1.84
CA ASP A 91 7.14 -14.41 -1.86
C ASP A 91 5.76 -15.08 -2.02
N PRO A 92 5.48 -15.74 -3.15
CA PRO A 92 4.19 -16.39 -3.41
C PRO A 92 3.91 -17.59 -2.50
N SER A 93 4.89 -18.12 -1.76
CA SER A 93 4.69 -19.21 -0.80
C SER A 93 4.03 -18.79 0.51
N GLN A 94 3.86 -17.47 0.74
CA GLN A 94 3.31 -16.87 1.95
C GLN A 94 1.86 -16.37 1.81
N GLY A 95 1.18 -16.70 0.69
CA GLY A 95 -0.13 -16.18 0.31
C GLY A 95 -1.26 -17.19 0.31
#